data_AF-A0A9R1CU47-F1
#
_entry.id   AF-A0A9R1CU47-F1
#
_cell.length_a   1.000
_cell.length_b   1.000
_cell.length_c   1.000
_cell.angle_alpha   90.00
_cell.angle_beta   90.00
_cell.angle_gamma   90.00
#
_symmetry.space_group_name_H-M   'P 1'
#
loop_
_entity.id
_entity.type
_entity.pdbx_description
1 polymer ?
#
loop_
_entity_poly.entity_id
_entity_poly.type
_entity_poly.pdbx_seq_one_letter_code
_entity_poly.pdbx_strand_id
1 'polypeptide(L)' 'MPEGHDVEHDTAEISSEYECLQCGKIVRAETHPGECPECGGDFQNRAKSLE' A
#
# COMPACT_ATOMS: atom_id res chain seq x y z
N MET A 1 -20.08 25.14 18.09
CA MET A 1 -18.98 24.76 17.19
C MET A 1 -19.16 23.29 16.89
N PRO A 2 -19.51 22.87 15.66
CA PRO A 2 -19.53 21.47 15.30
C PRO A 2 -18.19 21.09 14.68
N GLU A 3 -17.51 20.13 15.28
CA GLU A 3 -16.31 19.52 14.74
C GLU A 3 -16.73 18.59 13.60
N GLY A 4 -16.81 19.14 12.39
CA GLY A 4 -17.01 18.38 11.16
C GLY A 4 -15.74 17.64 10.81
N HIS A 5 -15.51 16.49 11.45
CA HIS A 5 -14.57 15.51 10.94
C HIS A 5 -15.27 14.74 9.82
N ASP A 6 -15.45 15.41 8.67
CA ASP A 6 -15.56 14.71 7.40
C ASP A 6 -14.17 14.13 7.14
N VAL A 7 -13.93 12.93 7.69
CA VAL A 7 -12.91 12.07 7.10
C VAL A 7 -13.54 11.66 5.77
N GLU A 8 -13.26 12.45 4.75
CA GLU A 8 -13.45 12.02 3.37
C GLU A 8 -12.59 10.75 3.26
N HIS A 9 -13.21 9.59 3.47
CA HIS A 9 -12.60 8.32 3.20
C HIS A 9 -12.39 8.30 1.69
N ASP A 10 -11.21 8.76 1.30
CA ASP A 10 -10.61 8.73 -0.02
C ASP A 10 -10.64 7.28 -0.50
N THR A 11 -11.81 6.86 -0.98
CA THR A 11 -12.04 5.58 -1.64
C THR A 11 -11.82 5.79 -3.14
N ALA A 12 -10.85 6.63 -3.50
CA ALA A 12 -10.65 7.05 -4.89
C ALA A 12 -9.67 6.15 -5.64
N GLU A 13 -8.81 5.39 -4.96
CA GLU A 13 -7.86 4.49 -5.60
C GLU A 13 -7.71 3.21 -4.77
N ILE A 14 -8.40 2.13 -5.16
CA ILE A 14 -8.34 0.80 -4.49
C ILE A 14 -6.96 0.13 -4.63
N SER A 15 -5.97 0.83 -5.19
CA SER A 15 -4.60 0.37 -5.30
C SER A 15 -3.83 0.69 -4.02
N SER A 16 -3.21 -0.33 -3.44
CA SER A 16 -2.24 -0.17 -2.37
C SER A 16 -0.82 -0.06 -2.91
N GLU A 17 0.02 0.65 -2.17
CA GLU A 17 1.46 0.64 -2.39
C GLU A 17 2.09 -0.59 -1.72
N TYR A 18 2.94 -1.30 -2.45
CA TYR A 18 3.68 -2.46 -1.99
C TYR A 18 5.17 -2.21 -2.09
N GLU A 19 5.91 -2.54 -1.03
CA GLU A 19 7.36 -2.38 -0.94
C GLU A 19 8.05 -3.74 -0.85
N CYS A 20 9.07 -3.96 -1.67
CA CYS A 20 9.89 -5.17 -1.59
C CYS A 20 10.86 -5.07 -0.42
N LEU A 21 10.78 -6.02 0.51
CA LEU A 21 11.63 -6.05 1.71
C LEU A 21 13.09 -6.45 1.46
N GLN A 22 13.45 -6.77 0.22
CA GLN A 22 14.82 -7.17 -0.16
C GLN A 22 15.58 -6.06 -0.88
N CYS A 23 14.95 -5.40 -1.86
CA CYS A 23 15.61 -4.38 -2.68
C CYS A 23 15.02 -2.97 -2.53
N GLY A 24 13.90 -2.80 -1.81
CA GLY A 24 13.24 -1.51 -1.62
C GLY A 24 12.41 -1.03 -2.82
N LYS A 25 12.11 -1.90 -3.79
CA LYS A 25 11.24 -1.56 -4.93
C LYS A 25 9.82 -1.26 -4.44
N ILE A 26 9.22 -0.18 -4.94
CA ILE A 26 7.82 0.18 -4.63
C ILE A 26 6.97 0.01 -5.89
N VAL A 27 5.83 -0.67 -5.76
CA VAL A 27 4.84 -0.87 -6.83
C VAL A 27 3.43 -0.54 -6.31
N ARG A 28 2.55 -0.07 -7.20
CA ARG A 28 1.13 0.13 -6.89
C ARG A 28 0.32 -1.01 -7.49
N ALA A 29 -0.47 -1.69 -6.67
CA ALA A 29 -1.32 -2.79 -7.11
C ALA A 29 -2.60 -2.83 -6.29
N GLU A 30 -3.71 -3.26 -6.90
CA GLU A 30 -4.99 -3.47 -6.20
C GLU A 30 -4.93 -4.71 -5.29
N THR A 31 -4.09 -5.68 -5.65
CA THR A 31 -3.87 -6.92 -4.91
C THR A 31 -2.39 -7.19 -4.72
N HIS A 32 -2.04 -8.07 -3.78
CA HIS A 32 -0.65 -8.42 -3.51
C HIS A 32 0.08 -8.91 -4.78
N PRO A 33 1.16 -8.23 -5.22
CA PRO A 33 1.81 -8.48 -6.52
C PRO A 33 2.66 -9.75 -6.57
N GLY A 34 2.85 -10.44 -5.44
CA GLY A 34 3.64 -11.67 -5.34
C GLY A 34 5.12 -11.37 -5.11
N GLU A 35 6.00 -12.06 -5.83
CA GLU A 35 7.45 -11.90 -5.73
C GLU A 35 7.99 -10.76 -6.62
N CYS A 36 9.06 -10.12 -6.15
CA CYS A 36 9.73 -9.05 -6.84
C CYS A 36 10.47 -9.57 -8.09
N PRO A 37 10.18 -9.05 -9.29
CA PRO A 37 10.82 -9.53 -10.52
C PRO A 37 12.32 -9.14 -10.62
N GLU A 38 12.81 -8.27 -9.73
CA GLU A 38 14.20 -7.81 -9.76
C GLU A 38 15.12 -8.60 -8.82
N CYS A 39 14.61 -9.10 -7.69
CA CYS A 39 15.41 -9.77 -6.68
C CYS A 39 14.80 -11.07 -6.13
N GLY A 40 13.56 -11.41 -6.50
CA GLY A 40 12.82 -12.54 -5.95
C GLY A 40 12.32 -12.34 -4.51
N GLY A 41 12.34 -11.10 -3.99
CA GLY A 41 11.88 -10.80 -2.63
C GLY A 41 10.36 -10.63 -2.51
N ASP A 42 9.80 -10.80 -1.32
CA ASP A 42 8.37 -10.61 -1.06
C ASP A 42 7.97 -9.12 -0.97
N PHE A 43 6.75 -8.80 -1.42
CA PHE A 43 6.19 -7.46 -1.40
C PHE A 43 5.23 -7.24 -0.22
N GLN A 44 5.54 -6.28 0.65
CA GLN A 44 4.69 -5.91 1.78
C GLN A 44 3.80 -4.71 1.45
N ASN A 45 2.51 -4.81 1.75
CA ASN A 45 1.57 -3.70 1.63
C ASN A 45 1.90 -2.59 2.65
N ARG A 46 2.14 -1.38 2.15
CA ARG A 46 2.49 -0.20 2.95
C ARG A 46 1.27 0.57 3.46
N ALA A 47 0.10 0.35 2.84
CA ALA A 47 -1.18 0.94 3.24
C ALA A 47 -1.81 0.25 4.46
N LYS A 48 -1.41 -0.99 4.78
CA LYS A 48 -1.67 -1.62 6.07
C LYS A 48 -0.73 -1.02 7.12
N SER A 49 -1.09 0.14 7.65
CA SER A 49 -0.56 0.62 8.93
C SER A 49 -0.88 -0.43 10.00
N LEU A 50 0.15 -0.96 10.67
CA LEU A 50 -0.05 -1.80 11.85
C LEU A 50 -0.40 -0.86 13.01
N GLU A 51 -1.69 -0.81 13.35
CA GLU A 51 -2.23 -0.15 14.55
C GLU A 51 -1.83 -0.89 15.84
#